data_AF-A0A2S0VX39-F1
#
_entry.id   AF-A0A2S0VX39-F1
#
_cell.length_a   1.000
_cell.length_b   1.000
_cell.length_c   1.000
_cell.angle_alpha   90.00
_cell.angle_beta   90.00
_cell.angle_gamma   90.00
#
_symmetry.space_group_name_H-M   'P 1'
#
loop_
_entity.id
_entity.type
_entity.pdbx_description
1 polymer ?
#
loop_
_entity_poly.entity_id
_entity_poly.type
_entity_poly.pdbx_seq_one_letter_code
_entity_poly.pdbx_strand_id
1 'polypeptide(L)'
;MFAVFKLSPVWRLLLMAVGAFLIYASWTLWVNYNLDPAAAFFSAWVYGLYSFSITLLLSVTNEIAAKKLNHGARALAMFITVQTGFMIGVSYLVNYLAGTPDIIKTIALGAILSIIFSTSYVLGLRQSKLH
;
A
#
# COMPACT_ATOMS: atom_id res chain seq x y z
N MET A 1 13.74 -5.09 9.09
CA MET A 1 12.94 -3.89 8.72
C MET A 1 13.73 -2.58 8.82
N PHE A 2 14.65 -2.41 9.79
CA PHE A 2 15.34 -1.13 10.03
C PHE A 2 16.43 -0.73 9.02
N ALA A 3 17.03 -1.68 8.28
CA ALA A 3 18.07 -1.36 7.29
C ALA A 3 17.53 -0.49 6.13
N VAL A 4 16.26 -0.67 5.74
CA VAL A 4 15.63 0.12 4.66
C VAL A 4 15.47 1.59 5.04
N PHE A 5 15.39 1.91 6.34
CA PHE A 5 15.29 3.31 6.79
C PHE A 5 16.62 4.07 6.73
N LYS A 6 17.75 3.37 6.52
CA LYS A 6 19.06 3.99 6.25
C LYS A 6 19.21 4.45 4.79
N LEU A 7 18.34 3.97 3.89
CA LEU A 7 18.35 4.39 2.49
C LEU A 7 17.78 5.80 2.33
N SER A 8 18.13 6.46 1.23
CA SER A 8 17.48 7.72 0.86
C SER A 8 15.97 7.52 0.73
N PRO A 9 15.15 8.57 0.96
CA PRO A 9 13.71 8.46 0.87
C PRO A 9 13.26 7.85 -0.46
N VAL A 10 13.84 8.29 -1.58
CA VAL A 10 13.50 7.79 -2.92
C VAL A 10 13.66 6.26 -3.01
N TRP A 11 14.82 5.71 -2.61
CA TRP A 11 15.06 4.28 -2.68
C TRP A 11 14.18 3.48 -1.73
N ARG A 12 13.91 4.01 -0.53
CA ARG A 12 12.97 3.39 0.42
C ARG A 12 11.56 3.30 -0.19
N LEU A 13 11.07 4.39 -0.78
CA LEU A 13 9.75 4.44 -1.43
C LEU A 13 9.65 3.43 -2.57
N LEU A 14 10.65 3.40 -3.46
CA LEU A 14 10.68 2.51 -4.61
C LEU A 14 10.78 1.03 -4.19
N LEU A 15 11.64 0.68 -3.24
CA LEU A 15 11.77 -0.70 -2.77
C LEU A 15 10.48 -1.22 -2.15
N MET A 16 9.77 -0.38 -1.38
CA MET A 16 8.49 -0.75 -0.79
C MET A 16 7.42 -0.95 -1.86
N ALA A 17 7.33 -0.04 -2.84
CA ALA A 17 6.38 -0.14 -3.94
C ALA A 17 6.66 -1.35 -4.86
N VAL A 18 7.93 -1.60 -5.21
CA VAL A 18 8.34 -2.79 -5.98
C VAL A 18 8.07 -4.08 -5.20
N GLY A 19 8.35 -4.09 -3.89
CA GLY A 19 8.01 -5.23 -3.04
C GLY A 19 6.51 -5.52 -3.05
N ALA A 20 5.67 -4.48 -2.92
CA ALA A 20 4.22 -4.60 -2.99
C ALA A 20 3.72 -5.07 -4.36
N PHE A 21 4.33 -4.60 -5.46
CA PHE A 21 4.08 -5.08 -6.82
C PHE A 21 4.33 -6.58 -6.91
N LEU A 22 5.53 -7.02 -6.54
CA LEU A 22 5.95 -8.41 -6.70
C LEU A 22 5.09 -9.37 -5.88
N ILE A 23 4.75 -8.99 -4.65
CA ILE A 23 3.88 -9.78 -3.78
C ILE A 23 2.48 -9.92 -4.39
N TYR A 24 1.86 -8.81 -4.81
CA TYR A 24 0.50 -8.86 -5.38
C TYR A 24 0.45 -9.52 -6.75
N ALA A 25 1.42 -9.26 -7.63
CA ALA A 25 1.51 -9.90 -8.93
C ALA A 25 1.68 -11.42 -8.77
N SER A 26 2.57 -11.86 -7.88
CA SER A 26 2.80 -13.30 -7.61
C SER A 26 1.56 -13.96 -7.00
N TRP A 27 0.92 -13.32 -6.03
CA TRP A 27 -0.34 -13.80 -5.44
C TRP A 27 -1.44 -13.93 -6.48
N THR A 28 -1.61 -12.90 -7.32
CA THR A 28 -2.64 -12.88 -8.36
C THR A 28 -2.38 -13.96 -9.41
N LEU A 29 -1.13 -14.15 -9.82
CA LEU A 29 -0.74 -15.20 -10.76
C LEU A 29 -1.01 -16.59 -10.16
N TRP A 30 -0.68 -16.80 -8.88
CA TRP A 30 -0.95 -18.04 -8.17
C TRP A 30 -2.45 -18.31 -8.02
N VAL A 31 -3.28 -17.32 -7.68
CA VAL A 31 -4.74 -17.52 -7.57
C VAL A 31 -5.39 -17.82 -8.92
N ASN A 32 -4.87 -17.22 -10.00
CA ASN A 32 -5.42 -17.36 -11.35
C ASN A 32 -4.71 -18.41 -12.21
N TYR A 33 -3.94 -19.32 -11.62
CA TYR A 33 -3.14 -20.31 -12.36
C TYR A 33 -3.98 -21.27 -13.23
N ASN A 34 -5.26 -21.44 -12.91
CA ASN A 34 -6.20 -22.27 -13.66
C ASN A 34 -6.84 -21.55 -14.88
N LEU A 35 -6.60 -20.25 -15.06
CA LEU A 35 -7.06 -19.49 -16.22
C LEU A 35 -6.09 -19.66 -17.40
N ASP A 36 -6.49 -19.15 -18.56
CA ASP A 36 -5.57 -18.98 -19.70
C ASP A 36 -4.31 -18.21 -19.25
N PRO A 37 -3.09 -18.65 -19.64
CA PRO A 37 -1.85 -18.02 -19.20
C PRO A 37 -1.78 -16.52 -19.50
N ALA A 38 -2.26 -16.07 -20.66
CA ALA A 38 -2.24 -14.65 -21.01
C ALA A 38 -3.18 -13.85 -20.09
N ALA A 39 -4.37 -14.38 -19.80
CA ALA A 39 -5.30 -13.77 -18.85
C ALA A 39 -4.73 -13.70 -17.42
N ALA A 40 -4.08 -14.77 -16.96
CA ALA A 40 -3.44 -14.82 -15.64
C ALA A 40 -2.29 -13.79 -15.51
N PHE A 41 -1.42 -13.70 -16.53
CA PHE A 41 -0.34 -12.72 -16.56
C PHE A 41 -0.86 -11.28 -16.63
N PHE A 42 -1.89 -11.02 -17.45
CA PHE A 42 -2.49 -9.69 -17.55
C PHE A 42 -3.10 -9.26 -16.21
N SER A 43 -3.85 -10.14 -15.55
CA SER A 43 -4.40 -9.90 -14.21
C SER A 43 -3.29 -9.60 -13.20
N ALA A 44 -2.22 -10.41 -13.18
CA ALA A 44 -1.08 -10.19 -12.30
C ALA A 44 -0.42 -8.82 -12.50
N TRP A 45 -0.28 -8.36 -13.74
CA TRP A 45 0.22 -7.02 -14.05
C TRP A 45 -0.71 -5.91 -13.55
N VAL A 46 -2.01 -6.02 -13.80
CA VAL A 46 -3.00 -5.02 -13.36
C VAL A 46 -2.99 -4.87 -11.84
N TYR A 47 -3.10 -5.98 -11.11
CA TYR A 47 -3.11 -5.94 -9.65
C TYR A 47 -1.74 -5.61 -9.04
N GLY A 48 -0.64 -6.01 -9.69
CA GLY A 48 0.70 -5.60 -9.34
C GLY A 48 0.88 -4.08 -9.44
N LEU A 49 0.52 -3.49 -10.59
CA LEU A 49 0.63 -2.04 -10.83
C LEU A 49 -0.29 -1.23 -9.91
N TYR A 50 -1.49 -1.74 -9.63
CA TYR A 50 -2.39 -1.16 -8.65
C TYR A 50 -1.73 -1.11 -7.26
N SER A 51 -1.20 -2.23 -6.79
CA SER A 51 -0.50 -2.34 -5.49
C SER A 51 0.71 -1.40 -5.43
N PHE A 52 1.56 -1.40 -6.46
CA PHE A 52 2.70 -0.49 -6.60
C PHE A 52 2.29 0.97 -6.43
N SER A 53 1.27 1.39 -7.17
CA SER A 53 0.82 2.79 -7.22
C SER A 53 0.28 3.25 -5.88
N ILE A 54 -0.55 2.42 -5.24
CA ILE A 54 -1.08 2.69 -3.91
C ILE A 54 0.04 2.75 -2.88
N THR A 55 0.95 1.77 -2.84
CA THR A 55 2.07 1.78 -1.88
C THR A 55 2.98 2.98 -2.06
N LEU A 56 3.31 3.35 -3.31
CA LEU A 56 4.13 4.53 -3.59
C LEU A 56 3.43 5.80 -3.11
N LEU A 57 2.15 5.97 -3.45
CA LEU A 57 1.36 7.13 -3.04
C LEU A 57 1.26 7.22 -1.51
N LEU A 58 0.95 6.13 -0.82
CA LEU A 58 0.89 6.05 0.65
C LEU A 58 2.23 6.43 1.27
N SER A 59 3.32 5.93 0.71
CA SER A 59 4.65 6.15 1.27
C SER A 59 5.11 7.62 1.08
N VAL A 60 4.85 8.23 -0.08
CA VAL A 60 5.15 9.65 -0.35
C VAL A 60 4.37 10.58 0.58
N THR A 61 3.07 10.35 0.71
CA THR A 61 2.18 11.15 1.55
C THR A 61 2.53 11.01 3.03
N ASN A 62 2.90 9.81 3.49
CA ASN A 62 3.41 9.60 4.86
C ASN A 62 4.73 10.35 5.11
N GLU A 63 5.67 10.35 4.17
CA GLU A 63 6.91 11.14 4.28
C GLU A 63 6.62 12.64 4.38
N ILE A 64 5.70 13.16 3.55
CA ILE A 64 5.28 14.57 3.59
C ILE A 64 4.62 14.90 4.93
N ALA A 65 3.68 14.07 5.39
CA ALA A 65 2.98 14.24 6.65
C ALA A 65 3.95 14.21 7.83
N ALA A 66 4.89 13.28 7.84
CA ALA A 66 5.90 13.19 8.88
C ALA A 66 6.82 14.42 8.94
N LYS A 67 7.18 15.00 7.78
CA LYS A 67 7.96 16.25 7.72
C LYS A 67 7.14 17.47 8.19
N LYS A 68 5.86 17.57 7.81
CA LYS A 68 5.02 18.74 8.11
C LYS A 68 4.43 18.74 9.53
N LEU A 69 4.08 17.58 10.07
CA LEU A 69 3.40 17.45 11.37
C LEU A 69 4.38 17.36 12.56
N ASN A 70 5.64 17.74 12.34
CA ASN A 70 6.69 17.79 13.35
C ASN A 70 6.77 16.52 14.23
N HIS A 71 6.50 15.36 13.61
CA HIS A 71 6.56 14.04 14.25
C HIS A 71 5.58 13.77 15.41
N GLY A 72 4.56 14.61 15.62
CA GLY A 72 3.54 14.37 16.66
C GLY A 72 2.81 13.03 16.45
N ALA A 73 2.93 12.11 17.42
CA ALA A 73 2.39 10.74 17.31
C ALA A 73 0.92 10.72 16.92
N ARG A 74 0.15 11.60 17.58
CA ARG A 74 -1.29 11.73 17.42
C ARG A 74 -1.67 12.28 16.05
N ALA A 75 -0.95 13.30 15.58
CA ALA A 75 -1.21 13.92 14.28
C ALA A 75 -0.90 12.94 13.13
N LEU A 76 0.18 12.18 13.26
CA LEU A 76 0.56 11.17 12.29
C LEU A 76 -0.40 9.97 12.29
N ALA A 77 -0.84 9.52 13.48
CA ALA A 77 -1.86 8.48 13.60
C ALA A 77 -3.20 8.91 12.95
N MET A 78 -3.66 10.13 13.24
CA MET A 78 -4.87 10.68 12.61
C MET A 78 -4.73 10.78 11.08
N PHE A 79 -3.56 11.20 10.58
CA PHE A 79 -3.30 11.25 9.16
C PHE A 79 -3.39 9.85 8.50
N ILE A 80 -2.75 8.83 9.10
CA ILE A 80 -2.82 7.45 8.61
C ILE A 80 -4.27 6.94 8.58
N THR A 81 -5.04 7.21 9.64
CA THR A 81 -6.45 6.80 9.72
C THR A 81 -7.28 7.43 8.63
N VAL A 82 -7.17 8.76 8.43
CA VAL A 82 -7.90 9.49 7.38
C VAL A 82 -7.49 9.00 6.00
N GLN A 83 -6.19 8.82 5.78
CA GLN A 83 -5.67 8.34 4.50
C GLN A 83 -6.16 6.92 4.19
N THR A 84 -6.08 6.01 5.16
CA THR A 84 -6.51 4.63 4.98
C THR A 84 -8.02 4.57 4.72
N GLY A 85 -8.80 5.37 5.46
CA GLY A 85 -10.24 5.52 5.22
C GLY A 85 -10.55 6.04 3.82
N PHE A 86 -9.82 7.06 3.36
CA PHE A 86 -9.95 7.58 2.00
C PHE A 86 -9.67 6.51 0.94
N MET A 87 -8.61 5.72 1.10
CA MET A 87 -8.25 4.65 0.16
C MET A 87 -9.28 3.52 0.13
N ILE A 88 -9.81 3.13 1.29
CA ILE A 88 -10.92 2.17 1.38
C ILE A 88 -12.15 2.74 0.66
N GLY A 89 -12.47 4.01 0.86
CA GLY A 89 -13.57 4.69 0.18
C GLY A 89 -13.43 4.72 -1.33
N VAL A 90 -12.24 5.08 -1.85
CA VAL A 90 -11.95 5.05 -3.29
C VAL A 90 -12.04 3.62 -3.84
N SER A 91 -11.45 2.65 -3.14
CA SER A 91 -11.48 1.24 -3.56
C SER A 91 -12.91 0.70 -3.61
N TYR A 92 -13.73 1.06 -2.63
CA TYR A 92 -15.15 0.72 -2.60
C TYR A 92 -15.88 1.36 -3.79
N LEU A 93 -15.69 2.65 -4.04
CA LEU A 93 -16.33 3.38 -5.14
C LEU A 93 -15.98 2.76 -6.50
N VAL A 94 -14.70 2.46 -6.75
CA VAL A 94 -14.25 1.82 -7.99
C VAL A 94 -14.92 0.46 -8.18
N ASN A 95 -14.94 -0.38 -7.14
CA ASN A 95 -15.57 -1.70 -7.21
C ASN A 95 -17.10 -1.61 -7.36
N TYR A 96 -17.72 -0.61 -6.73
CA TYR A 96 -19.15 -0.35 -6.87
C TYR A 96 -19.50 0.04 -8.30
N LEU A 97 -18.76 0.97 -8.91
CA LEU A 97 -18.94 1.38 -10.30
C LEU A 97 -18.64 0.25 -11.29
N ALA A 98 -17.74 -0.67 -10.94
CA ALA A 98 -17.45 -1.86 -11.73
C ALA A 98 -18.51 -2.97 -11.61
N GLY A 99 -19.50 -2.83 -10.72
CA GLY A 99 -20.53 -3.85 -10.49
C GLY A 99 -20.01 -5.11 -9.78
N THR A 100 -18.92 -5.00 -9.00
CA THR A 100 -18.35 -6.15 -8.28
C THR A 100 -19.34 -6.66 -7.22
N PRO A 101 -19.74 -7.94 -7.23
CA PRO A 101 -20.79 -8.44 -6.34
C PRO A 101 -20.37 -8.50 -4.85
N ASP A 102 -19.11 -8.83 -4.57
CA ASP A 102 -18.57 -9.00 -3.21
C ASP A 102 -17.50 -7.93 -2.86
N ILE A 103 -17.85 -6.64 -3.00
CA ILE A 103 -16.93 -5.49 -2.83
C ILE A 103 -16.10 -5.58 -1.54
N ILE A 104 -16.75 -5.88 -0.40
CA ILE A 104 -16.09 -5.92 0.91
C ILE A 104 -14.96 -6.95 0.92
N LYS A 105 -15.20 -8.16 0.39
CA LYS A 105 -14.16 -9.20 0.32
C LYS A 105 -13.01 -8.77 -0.57
N THR A 106 -13.31 -8.13 -1.69
CA THR A 106 -12.32 -7.63 -2.65
C THR A 106 -11.41 -6.57 -2.04
N ILE A 107 -11.95 -5.65 -1.25
CA ILE A 107 -11.16 -4.56 -0.65
C ILE A 107 -10.53 -4.91 0.71
N ALA A 108 -11.05 -5.92 1.41
CA ALA A 108 -10.62 -6.26 2.77
C ALA A 108 -9.12 -6.56 2.87
N LEU A 109 -8.57 -7.33 1.94
CA LEU A 109 -7.14 -7.66 1.93
C LEU A 109 -6.29 -6.39 1.74
N GLY A 110 -6.68 -5.54 0.78
CA GLY A 110 -6.01 -4.27 0.54
C GLY A 110 -6.07 -3.32 1.75
N ALA A 111 -7.21 -3.28 2.44
CA ALA A 111 -7.40 -2.49 3.65
C ALA A 111 -6.50 -2.98 4.80
N ILE A 112 -6.49 -4.28 5.08
CA ILE A 112 -5.66 -4.89 6.13
C ILE A 112 -4.18 -4.61 5.88
N LEU A 113 -3.71 -4.87 4.65
CA LEU A 113 -2.31 -4.65 4.30
C LEU A 113 -1.94 -3.16 4.35
N SER A 114 -2.84 -2.26 3.97
CA SER A 114 -2.61 -0.81 4.06
C SER A 114 -2.46 -0.33 5.51
N ILE A 115 -3.27 -0.86 6.44
CA ILE A 115 -3.16 -0.55 7.87
C ILE A 115 -1.83 -1.04 8.41
N ILE A 116 -1.49 -2.32 8.16
CA ILE A 116 -0.24 -2.93 8.63
C ILE A 116 0.95 -2.14 8.08
N PHE A 117 0.99 -1.93 6.76
CA PHE A 117 2.06 -1.19 6.09
C PHE A 117 2.22 0.22 6.67
N SER A 118 1.15 1.00 6.72
CA SER A 118 1.22 2.40 7.18
C SER A 118 1.66 2.49 8.64
N THR A 119 1.18 1.57 9.48
CA THR A 119 1.58 1.49 10.88
C THR A 119 3.06 1.15 11.02
N SER A 120 3.52 0.07 10.37
CA SER A 120 4.92 -0.35 10.41
C SER A 120 5.85 0.70 9.83
N TYR A 121 5.43 1.38 8.76
CA TYR A 121 6.22 2.43 8.12
C TYR A 121 6.42 3.62 9.05
N VAL A 122 5.36 4.09 9.69
CA VAL A 122 5.44 5.21 10.63
C VAL A 122 6.25 4.87 11.87
N LEU A 123 6.11 3.66 12.42
CA LEU A 123 6.93 3.20 13.53
C LEU A 123 8.42 3.18 13.14
N GLY A 124 8.75 2.64 11.96
CA GLY A 124 10.12 2.63 11.45
C GLY A 124 10.69 4.03 11.22
N LEU A 125 9.89 4.94 10.67
CA LEU A 125 10.29 6.33 10.40
C LEU A 125 10.53 7.14 11.68
N ARG A 126 9.80 6.84 12.75
CA ARG A 126 10.04 7.41 14.08
C ARG A 126 11.35 6.91 14.68
N GLN A 127 11.61 5.62 14.61
CA GLN A 127 12.82 5.02 15.17
C GLN A 127 14.09 5.46 14.44
N SER A 128 14.04 5.62 13.11
CA SER A 128 15.21 6.01 12.32
C SER A 128 15.67 7.46 12.53
N LYS A 129 14.85 8.31 13.16
CA LYS A 129 15.18 9.72 13.45
C LYS A 129 15.51 9.97 14.92
N LEU A 130 15.39 8.95 15.78
CA LEU A 130 15.85 8.97 17.17
C LEU A 130 17.35 8.62 17.30
N HIS A 131 17.98 8.23 16.18
CA HIS A 131 19.41 8.01 16.01
C HIS A 131 19.96 9.04 15.03
#